data_AF-A0A139Y6U6-F1
#
_entry.id   AF-A0A139Y6U6-F1
#
_cell.length_a   1.000
_cell.length_b   1.000
_cell.length_c   1.000
_cell.angle_alpha   90.00
_cell.angle_beta   90.00
_cell.angle_gamma   90.00
#
_symmetry.space_group_name_H-M   'P 1'
#
loop_
_entity.id
_entity.type
_entity.pdbx_description
1 polymer ?
#
loop_
_entity_poly.entity_id
_entity_poly.type
_entity_poly.pdbx_seq_one_letter_code
_entity_poly.pdbx_strand_id
1 'polypeptide(L)'
;CIRFGHDYDPECMKMDEQLYKVAEDVKNFCVIYLVDTTEVPDFTTMYELYDPVTVMFFYRNKHMMIDLGTGNNNKINWALNNKQELIDIIECIYRGARKGRGLVISPKDYSTKYRY
;
A
#
# COMPACT_ATOMS: atom_id res chain seq x y z
N CYS A 1 1.60 -6.16 -4.14
CA CYS A 1 1.59 -4.74 -3.74
C CYS A 1 1.56 -3.94 -5.02
N ILE A 2 0.62 -3.02 -5.17
CA ILE A 2 0.50 -2.17 -6.37
C ILE A 2 0.47 -0.72 -5.91
N ARG A 3 1.41 0.09 -6.40
CA ARG A 3 1.39 1.55 -6.28
C ARG A 3 0.71 2.15 -7.49
N PHE A 4 -0.32 2.94 -7.26
CA PHE A 4 -0.99 3.79 -8.24
C PHE A 4 -0.57 5.24 -7.99
N GLY A 5 -0.22 5.95 -9.07
CA GLY A 5 0.13 7.37 -9.03
C GLY A 5 1.12 7.71 -10.12
N HIS A 6 1.69 8.91 -10.12
CA HIS A 6 2.60 9.36 -11.17
C HIS A 6 4.05 9.41 -10.70
N ASP A 7 4.97 8.97 -11.55
CA ASP A 7 6.40 8.90 -11.21
C ASP A 7 7.04 10.28 -10.95
N TYR A 8 6.42 11.33 -11.50
CA TYR A 8 6.85 12.72 -11.26
C TYR A 8 6.29 13.34 -9.98
N ASP A 9 5.33 12.68 -9.31
CA ASP A 9 4.75 13.23 -8.08
C ASP A 9 5.70 13.04 -6.88
N PRO A 10 5.99 14.10 -6.09
CA PRO A 10 6.92 14.00 -4.97
C PRO A 10 6.54 12.95 -3.91
N GLU A 11 5.24 12.72 -3.66
CA GLU A 11 4.80 11.70 -2.70
C GLU A 11 4.95 10.29 -3.28
N CYS A 12 4.71 10.12 -4.59
CA CYS A 12 5.03 8.85 -5.27
C CYS A 12 6.52 8.56 -5.24
N MET A 13 7.40 9.53 -5.55
CA MET A 13 8.85 9.33 -5.49
C MET A 13 9.32 8.87 -4.11
N LYS A 14 8.80 9.48 -3.04
CA LYS A 14 9.12 9.08 -1.66
C LYS A 14 8.68 7.64 -1.39
N MET A 15 7.48 7.26 -1.84
CA MET A 15 6.95 5.92 -1.64
C MET A 15 7.72 4.88 -2.47
N ASP A 16 8.06 5.20 -3.71
CA ASP A 16 8.80 4.34 -4.63
C ASP A 16 10.21 4.05 -4.11
N GLU A 17 10.88 5.04 -3.54
CA GLU A 17 12.18 4.87 -2.87
C GLU A 17 12.09 3.87 -1.70
N GLN A 18 11.00 3.87 -0.92
CA GLN A 18 10.79 2.88 0.13
C GLN A 18 10.46 1.49 -0.44
N LEU A 19 9.57 1.44 -1.44
CA LEU A 19 9.18 0.20 -2.11
C LEU A 19 10.41 -0.49 -2.74
N TYR A 20 11.29 0.29 -3.36
CA TYR A 20 12.55 -0.18 -3.92
C TYR A 20 13.47 -0.77 -2.83
N LYS A 21 13.61 -0.08 -1.69
CA LYS A 21 14.44 -0.55 -0.56
C LYS A 21 13.95 -1.86 0.08
N VAL A 22 12.64 -2.13 0.04
CA VAL A 22 12.07 -3.35 0.63
C VAL A 22 11.89 -4.47 -0.39
N ALA A 23 11.92 -4.17 -1.70
CA ALA A 23 11.59 -5.11 -2.76
C ALA A 23 12.35 -6.44 -2.64
N GLU A 24 13.65 -6.36 -2.36
CA GLU A 24 14.51 -7.54 -2.21
C GLU A 24 14.22 -8.33 -0.93
N ASP A 25 13.89 -7.64 0.17
CA ASP A 25 13.59 -8.27 1.46
C ASP A 25 12.26 -9.03 1.43
N VAL A 26 11.26 -8.51 0.70
CA VAL A 26 9.91 -9.09 0.64
C VAL A 26 9.68 -10.02 -0.55
N LYS A 27 10.66 -10.19 -1.44
CA LYS A 27 10.53 -10.94 -2.72
C LYS A 27 9.96 -12.36 -2.59
N ASN A 28 10.19 -13.01 -1.45
CA ASN A 28 9.73 -14.38 -1.19
C ASN A 28 8.22 -14.47 -0.95
N PHE A 29 7.54 -13.36 -0.62
CA PHE A 29 6.14 -13.36 -0.24
C PHE A 29 5.32 -12.16 -0.77
N CYS A 30 5.96 -11.20 -1.42
CA CYS A 30 5.30 -10.06 -2.04
C CYS A 30 6.03 -9.66 -3.34
N VAL A 31 5.25 -9.29 -4.35
CA VAL A 31 5.73 -8.64 -5.57
C VAL A 31 5.18 -7.22 -5.60
N ILE A 32 6.02 -6.27 -6.01
CA ILE A 32 5.70 -4.85 -6.08
C ILE A 32 5.60 -4.45 -7.55
N TYR A 33 4.51 -3.75 -7.90
CA TYR A 33 4.30 -3.15 -9.20
C TYR A 33 3.98 -1.67 -9.05
N LEU A 34 4.38 -0.89 -10.05
CA LEU A 34 4.07 0.53 -10.19
C LEU A 34 3.12 0.69 -11.37
N VAL A 35 2.11 1.53 -11.21
CA VAL A 35 1.08 1.81 -12.22
C VAL A 35 0.87 3.31 -12.31
N ASP A 36 1.07 3.86 -13.51
CA ASP A 36 0.69 5.24 -13.82
C ASP A 36 -0.81 5.31 -14.12
N THR A 37 -1.52 6.17 -13.37
CA THR A 37 -2.97 6.35 -13.50
C THR A 37 -3.39 7.10 -14.77
N THR A 38 -2.45 7.77 -15.46
CA THR A 38 -2.67 8.35 -16.79
C THR A 38 -2.63 7.29 -17.87
N GLU A 39 -1.67 6.36 -17.77
CA GLU A 39 -1.53 5.25 -18.73
C GLU A 39 -2.63 4.20 -18.54
N VAL A 40 -3.03 3.94 -17.29
CA VAL A 40 -4.05 2.96 -16.93
C VAL A 40 -5.17 3.62 -16.09
N PRO A 41 -6.09 4.37 -16.73
CA PRO A 41 -7.14 5.11 -16.03
C PRO A 41 -8.32 4.25 -15.58
N ASP A 42 -8.45 3.02 -16.09
CA ASP A 42 -9.63 2.16 -15.90
C ASP A 42 -9.97 1.88 -14.43
N PHE A 43 -8.95 1.88 -13.56
CA PHE A 43 -9.09 1.60 -12.13
C PHE A 43 -9.36 2.85 -11.28
N THR A 44 -9.23 4.05 -11.85
CA THR A 44 -9.32 5.31 -11.11
C THR A 44 -10.67 5.51 -10.45
N THR A 45 -11.77 5.31 -11.18
CA THR A 45 -13.12 5.42 -10.62
C THR A 45 -13.44 4.23 -9.70
N MET A 46 -13.04 3.02 -10.08
CA MET A 46 -13.37 1.80 -9.33
C MET A 46 -12.73 1.78 -7.93
N TYR A 47 -11.47 2.22 -7.85
CA TYR A 47 -10.74 2.27 -6.60
C TYR A 47 -10.66 3.66 -5.98
N GLU A 48 -11.37 4.67 -6.51
CA GLU A 48 -11.38 6.04 -5.99
C GLU A 48 -9.96 6.63 -5.85
N LEU A 49 -9.14 6.50 -6.90
CA LEU A 49 -7.72 6.91 -6.90
C LEU A 49 -7.59 8.44 -7.10
N TYR A 50 -7.95 9.22 -6.08
CA TYR A 50 -7.88 10.69 -6.10
C TYR A 50 -6.63 11.26 -5.41
N ASP A 51 -5.99 10.47 -4.55
CA ASP A 51 -4.78 10.86 -3.84
C ASP A 51 -3.54 10.74 -4.75
N PRO A 52 -2.51 11.60 -4.58
CA PRO A 52 -1.32 11.59 -5.42
C PRO A 52 -0.59 10.24 -5.46
N VAL A 53 -0.57 9.54 -4.32
CA VAL A 53 -0.01 8.19 -4.18
C VAL A 53 -1.04 7.30 -3.52
N THR A 54 -1.24 6.10 -4.08
CA THR A 54 -2.10 5.08 -3.49
C THR A 54 -1.42 3.73 -3.56
N VAL A 55 -1.32 3.01 -2.44
CA VAL A 55 -0.81 1.64 -2.40
C VAL A 55 -1.91 0.69 -1.96
N MET A 56 -2.14 -0.33 -2.79
CA MET A 56 -3.13 -1.38 -2.57
C MET A 56 -2.48 -2.76 -2.55
N PHE A 57 -3.11 -3.67 -1.82
CA PHE A 57 -2.65 -5.03 -1.66
C PHE A 57 -3.66 -6.02 -2.23
N PHE A 58 -3.15 -7.02 -2.93
CA PHE A 58 -3.95 -8.08 -3.54
C PHE A 58 -3.31 -9.43 -3.24
N TYR A 59 -4.15 -10.42 -2.94
CA TYR A 59 -3.73 -11.80 -2.73
C TYR A 59 -4.73 -12.75 -3.40
N ARG A 60 -4.26 -13.58 -4.34
CA ARG A 60 -5.10 -14.53 -5.10
C ARG A 60 -6.37 -13.90 -5.69
N ASN A 61 -6.20 -12.78 -6.42
CA ASN A 61 -7.28 -11.99 -7.03
C ASN A 61 -8.30 -11.39 -6.04
N LYS A 62 -7.95 -11.31 -4.75
CA LYS A 62 -8.76 -10.61 -3.74
C LYS A 62 -8.03 -9.36 -3.28
N HIS A 63 -8.73 -8.23 -3.26
CA HIS A 63 -8.28 -7.01 -2.61
C HIS A 63 -8.20 -7.22 -1.10
N MET A 64 -7.08 -6.83 -0.51
CA MET A 64 -6.77 -6.98 0.91
C MET A 64 -6.90 -5.64 1.60
N MET A 65 -7.79 -5.56 2.59
CA MET A 65 -7.95 -4.38 3.44
C MET A 65 -6.99 -4.44 4.62
N ILE A 66 -6.52 -3.27 5.05
CA ILE A 66 -5.68 -3.10 6.23
C ILE A 66 -6.22 -1.97 7.11
N ASP A 67 -6.50 -2.28 8.36
CA ASP A 67 -6.83 -1.27 9.37
C ASP A 67 -5.54 -0.61 9.87
N LEU A 68 -5.36 0.66 9.49
CA LEU A 68 -4.22 1.51 9.87
C LEU A 68 -4.63 2.58 10.90
N GLY A 69 -5.89 2.60 11.35
CA GLY A 69 -6.42 3.64 12.24
C GLY A 69 -6.63 5.01 11.57
N THR A 70 -6.45 5.13 10.25
CA THR A 70 -6.72 6.35 9.47
C THR A 70 -8.19 6.50 9.06
N GLY A 71 -9.00 5.45 9.25
CA GLY A 71 -10.39 5.38 8.79
C GLY A 71 -10.56 4.86 7.36
N ASN A 72 -9.50 4.84 6.55
CA ASN A 72 -9.50 4.22 5.23
C ASN A 72 -8.75 2.90 5.26
N ASN A 73 -9.48 1.79 5.17
CA ASN A 73 -8.89 0.45 5.23
C ASN A 73 -8.58 -0.15 3.85
N ASN A 74 -8.99 0.52 2.77
CA ASN A 74 -8.88 -0.02 1.42
C ASN A 74 -7.50 0.19 0.81
N LYS A 75 -6.78 1.23 1.26
CA LYS A 75 -5.55 1.69 0.63
C LYS A 75 -4.69 2.48 1.61
N ILE A 76 -3.40 2.58 1.28
CA ILE A 76 -2.47 3.54 1.89
C ILE A 76 -2.36 4.72 0.94
N ASN A 77 -2.81 5.90 1.35
CA ASN A 77 -2.83 7.10 0.50
C ASN A 77 -1.78 8.16 0.89
N TRP A 78 -0.69 7.74 1.52
CA TRP A 78 0.42 8.62 1.91
C TRP A 78 1.76 7.91 1.71
N ALA A 79 2.84 8.68 1.58
CA ALA A 79 4.18 8.13 1.56
C ALA A 79 4.61 7.64 2.96
N LEU A 80 4.91 6.35 3.08
CA LEU A 80 5.58 5.81 4.26
C LEU A 80 7.06 6.24 4.23
N ASN A 81 7.64 6.53 5.40
CA ASN A 81 9.03 7.00 5.53
C ASN A 81 9.95 5.97 6.21
N ASN A 82 9.39 4.87 6.72
CA ASN A 82 10.13 3.87 7.47
C ASN A 82 10.09 2.52 6.75
N LYS A 83 11.27 2.03 6.37
CA LYS A 83 11.48 0.74 5.70
C LYS A 83 10.87 -0.43 6.50
N GLN A 84 11.10 -0.47 7.81
CA GLN A 84 10.63 -1.59 8.64
C GLN A 84 9.10 -1.61 8.75
N GLU A 85 8.47 -0.44 8.86
CA GLU A 85 7.01 -0.33 8.90
C GLU A 85 6.35 -0.88 7.64
N LEU A 86 6.95 -0.63 6.48
CA LEU A 86 6.47 -1.17 5.21
C LEU A 86 6.61 -2.70 5.15
N ILE A 87 7.72 -3.25 5.63
CA ILE A 87 7.92 -4.70 5.73
C ILE A 87 6.88 -5.33 6.65
N ASP A 88 6.70 -4.76 7.85
CA ASP A 88 5.76 -5.26 8.86
C ASP A 88 4.30 -5.25 8.34
N ILE A 89 3.92 -4.20 7.60
CA ILE A 89 2.62 -4.11 6.92
C ILE A 89 2.46 -5.23 5.89
N ILE A 90 3.43 -5.39 4.99
CA ILE A 90 3.38 -6.42 3.93
C ILE A 90 3.31 -7.82 4.56
N GLU A 91 4.10 -8.07 5.60
CA GLU A 91 4.10 -9.34 6.31
C GLU A 91 2.76 -9.61 7.02
N CYS A 92 2.19 -8.60 7.69
CA CYS A 92 0.88 -8.72 8.34
C CYS A 92 -0.21 -9.10 7.33
N ILE A 93 -0.23 -8.42 6.18
CA ILE A 93 -1.16 -8.71 5.08
C ILE A 93 -0.95 -10.13 4.58
N TYR A 94 0.29 -10.54 4.30
CA TYR A 94 0.59 -11.88 3.82
C TYR A 94 0.13 -12.97 4.80
N ARG A 95 0.44 -12.81 6.10
CA ARG A 95 0.03 -13.74 7.16
C ARG A 95 -1.49 -13.81 7.31
N GLY A 96 -2.18 -12.67 7.25
CA GLY A 96 -3.63 -12.62 7.33
C GLY A 96 -4.33 -13.20 6.10
N ALA A 97 -3.83 -12.89 4.91
CA ALA A 97 -4.34 -13.40 3.63
C ALA A 97 -4.18 -14.93 3.54
N ARG A 98 -3.05 -15.48 4.00
CA ARG A 98 -2.83 -16.94 4.09
C ARG A 98 -3.81 -17.64 5.02
N LYS A 99 -4.32 -16.94 6.04
CA LYS A 99 -5.38 -17.42 6.95
C LYS A 99 -6.79 -17.19 6.40
N GLY A 100 -6.94 -16.69 5.17
CA GLY A 100 -8.22 -16.43 4.53
C GLY A 100 -8.94 -15.17 5.01
N ARG A 101 -8.27 -14.28 5.74
CA ARG A 101 -8.85 -13.00 6.17
C ARG A 101 -8.82 -12.00 5.02
N GLY A 102 -9.90 -11.24 4.82
CA GLY A 102 -9.94 -10.13 3.86
C GLY A 102 -9.52 -8.77 4.45
N LEU A 103 -9.52 -8.66 5.78
CA LEU A 103 -9.10 -7.49 6.54
C LEU A 103 -8.06 -7.91 7.57
N VAL A 104 -6.96 -7.17 7.63
CA VAL A 104 -5.91 -7.34 8.65
C VAL A 104 -5.76 -6.06 9.45
N ILE A 105 -5.28 -6.17 10.68
CA ILE A 105 -5.02 -5.01 11.54
C ILE A 105 -3.52 -4.76 11.51
N SER A 106 -3.13 -3.53 11.21
CA SER A 106 -1.73 -3.12 11.24
C SER A 106 -1.17 -3.28 12.66
N PRO A 107 0.09 -3.73 12.83
CA PRO A 107 0.74 -3.76 14.13
C PRO A 107 0.95 -2.35 14.73
N LYS A 108 0.90 -1.31 13.89
CA LYS A 108 1.06 0.10 14.27
C LYS A 108 -0.18 0.90 13.91
N ASP A 109 -0.61 1.75 14.83
CA ASP A 109 -1.69 2.73 14.62
C ASP A 109 -1.12 4.02 13.99
N TYR A 110 -1.75 4.47 12.91
CA TYR A 110 -1.43 5.72 12.21
C TYR A 110 -2.48 6.82 12.45
N SER A 111 -3.42 6.63 13.37
CA SER A 111 -4.47 7.60 13.73
C SER A 111 -3.93 8.96 14.17
N THR A 112 -2.74 9.00 14.80
CA THR A 112 -2.09 10.24 15.25
C THR A 112 -1.33 10.97 14.16
N LYS A 113 -1.19 10.38 12.96
CA LYS A 113 -0.45 11.02 11.85
C LYS A 113 -1.17 12.25 11.29
N TYR A 114 -2.49 12.32 11.46
CA TYR A 114 -3.32 13.51 11.16
C TYR A 114 -3.59 14.39 12.39
N ARG A 115 -3.05 14.06 13.58
CA ARG A 115 -3.19 14.87 14.79
C ARG A 115 -2.02 15.84 14.92
N TYR A 116 -2.07 16.93 14.17
CA TYR A 116 -1.37 18.18 14.46
C TYR A 116 -2.34 19.34 14.28
#